data_AF-A0A7I4Y0F8-F1
#
_entry.id   AF-A0A7I4Y0F8-F1
#
_cell.length_a   1.000
_cell.length_b   1.000
_cell.length_c   1.000
_cell.angle_alpha   90.00
_cell.angle_beta   90.00
_cell.angle_gamma   90.00
#
_symmetry.space_group_name_H-M   'P 1'
#
loop_
_entity.id
_entity.type
_entity.pdbx_description
1 polymer ?
#
loop_
_entity_poly.entity_id
_entity_poly.type
_entity_poly.pdbx_seq_one_letter_code
_entity_poly.pdbx_strand_id
1 'polypeptide(L)'
;MNTGLVSVLAMALSAHAIYQYLNDPLWWMYVPAYGMASIVCILPLPTFTLWRFLSSIAVIGGFLLMLFLAWTFHGLENADGLELHEAKNLLPVAIGVALTGSTRLILDKKSSIFKYPKLLILTTILISSIIVAVYSTKYYL
;
A
#
# COMPACT_ATOMS: atom_id res chain seq x y z
N MET A 1 8.55 0.07 15.96
CA MET A 1 9.06 -0.13 14.59
C MET A 1 10.21 0.84 14.39
N ASN A 2 11.41 0.36 14.05
CA ASN A 2 12.54 1.24 13.76
C ASN A 2 12.16 2.12 12.55
N THR A 3 12.14 3.44 12.72
CA THR A 3 11.88 4.40 11.65
C THR A 3 12.76 4.13 10.43
N GLY A 4 14.00 3.68 10.65
CA GLY A 4 14.92 3.28 9.58
C GLY A 4 14.39 2.16 8.67
N LEU A 5 13.70 1.15 9.19
CA LEU A 5 13.19 0.04 8.37
C LEU A 5 12.04 0.51 7.47
N VAL A 6 11.16 1.36 7.99
CA VAL A 6 10.08 1.97 7.21
C VAL A 6 10.65 2.85 6.11
N SER A 7 11.64 3.67 6.42
CA SER A 7 12.31 4.53 5.43
C SER A 7 13.02 3.71 4.35
N VAL A 8 13.72 2.62 4.70
CA VAL A 8 14.38 1.74 3.72
C VAL A 8 13.37 1.09 2.79
N LEU A 9 12.27 0.53 3.32
CA LEU A 9 11.23 -0.08 2.50
C LEU A 9 10.49 0.95 1.64
N ALA A 10 10.25 2.15 2.15
CA ALA A 10 9.66 3.24 1.38
C ALA A 10 10.60 3.70 0.26
N MET A 11 11.90 3.80 0.51
CA MET A 11 12.89 4.09 -0.54
C MET A 11 12.92 2.99 -1.60
N ALA A 12 12.91 1.72 -1.22
CA ALA A 12 12.83 0.61 -2.15
C ALA A 12 11.56 0.66 -3.02
N LEU A 13 10.40 0.95 -2.43
CA LEU A 13 9.15 1.14 -3.17
C LEU A 13 9.21 2.33 -4.13
N SER A 14 9.85 3.44 -3.73
CA SER A 14 10.02 4.60 -4.60
C SER A 14 10.95 4.30 -5.79
N ALA A 15 12.03 3.53 -5.56
CA ALA A 15 12.90 3.07 -6.63
C ALA A 15 12.15 2.14 -7.60
N HIS A 16 11.33 1.23 -7.06
CA HIS A 16 10.45 0.37 -7.86
C HIS A 16 9.42 1.16 -8.66
N ALA A 17 8.86 2.23 -8.08
CA ALA A 17 7.91 3.13 -8.74
C ALA A 17 8.54 3.81 -9.95
N ILE A 18 9.76 4.31 -9.79
CA ILE A 18 10.52 4.94 -10.87
C ILE A 18 10.84 3.92 -11.96
N TYR A 19 11.28 2.72 -11.56
CA TYR A 19 11.55 1.64 -12.51
C TYR A 19 10.30 1.27 -13.32
N GLN A 20 9.15 1.10 -12.68
CA GLN A 20 7.91 0.75 -13.36
C GLN A 20 7.40 1.89 -14.24
N TYR A 21 7.50 3.14 -13.79
CA TYR A 21 7.17 4.31 -14.60
C TYR A 21 7.94 4.37 -15.93
N LEU A 22 9.21 3.95 -15.92
CA LEU A 22 10.07 3.99 -17.11
C LEU A 22 9.86 2.80 -18.06
N ASN A 23 9.43 1.64 -17.55
CA ASN A 23 9.46 0.38 -18.31
C ASN A 23 8.08 -0.23 -18.59
N ASP A 24 7.03 0.21 -17.91
CA ASP A 24 5.69 -0.40 -18.00
C ASP A 24 4.66 0.62 -18.53
N PRO A 25 3.98 0.37 -19.66
CA PRO A 25 2.93 1.27 -20.17
C PRO A 25 1.70 1.37 -19.25
N LEU A 26 1.47 0.37 -18.38
CA LEU A 26 0.36 0.31 -17.43
C LEU A 26 0.73 0.86 -16.05
N TRP A 27 1.88 1.56 -15.94
CA TRP A 27 2.37 2.15 -14.70
C TRP A 27 1.30 2.97 -13.95
N TRP A 28 0.44 3.68 -14.69
CA TRP A 28 -0.56 4.61 -14.16
C TRP A 28 -1.60 3.92 -13.25
N MET A 29 -1.78 2.61 -13.37
CA MET A 29 -2.73 1.85 -12.56
C MET A 29 -2.20 1.53 -11.16
N TYR A 30 -0.89 1.30 -11.03
CA TYR A 30 -0.27 0.80 -9.79
C TYR A 30 0.62 1.83 -9.10
N VAL A 31 1.47 2.52 -9.87
CA VAL A 31 2.50 3.45 -9.39
C VAL A 31 1.93 4.56 -8.51
N PRO A 32 0.78 5.20 -8.83
CA PRO A 32 0.25 6.24 -7.95
C PRO A 32 -0.05 5.73 -6.53
N ALA A 33 -0.51 4.49 -6.38
CA ALA A 33 -0.88 3.94 -5.07
C ALA A 33 0.33 3.73 -4.17
N TYR A 34 1.32 2.93 -4.62
CA TYR A 34 2.48 2.63 -3.80
C TYR A 34 3.56 3.73 -3.85
N GLY A 35 3.60 4.52 -4.91
CA GLY A 35 4.45 5.71 -5.04
C GLY A 35 4.04 6.81 -4.06
N MET A 36 2.75 7.16 -3.97
CA MET A 36 2.28 8.11 -2.96
C MET A 36 2.50 7.59 -1.54
N ALA A 37 2.24 6.30 -1.31
CA ALA A 37 2.53 5.64 -0.03
C ALA A 37 4.01 5.79 0.37
N SER A 38 4.93 5.58 -0.58
CA SER A 38 6.36 5.72 -0.33
C SER A 38 6.75 7.15 0.07
N ILE A 39 6.28 8.17 -0.66
CA ILE A 39 6.59 9.58 -0.39
C ILE A 39 6.08 9.99 1.00
N VAL A 40 4.86 9.59 1.34
CA VAL A 40 4.25 9.86 2.65
C VAL A 40 5.04 9.21 3.80
N CYS A 41 5.64 8.05 3.56
CA CYS A 41 6.44 7.32 4.54
C CYS A 41 7.89 7.82 4.66
N ILE A 42 8.48 8.37 3.59
CA ILE A 42 9.84 8.97 3.62
C ILE A 42 9.83 10.27 4.43
N LEU A 43 8.79 11.10 4.26
CA LEU A 43 8.65 12.39 4.94
C LEU A 43 7.39 12.42 5.82
N PRO A 44 7.41 11.75 6.99
CA PRO A 44 6.26 11.75 7.90
C PRO A 44 6.09 13.12 8.56
N LEU A 45 5.10 13.89 8.08
CA LEU A 45 4.78 15.24 8.55
C LEU A 45 3.37 15.30 9.16
N PRO A 46 3.13 14.69 10.34
CA PRO A 46 1.78 14.54 10.91
C PRO A 46 1.10 15.87 11.29
N THR A 47 1.86 16.94 11.46
CA THR A 47 1.34 18.29 11.74
C THR A 47 0.76 18.97 10.51
N PHE A 48 1.18 18.59 9.30
CA PHE A 48 0.74 19.20 8.05
C PHE A 48 -0.58 18.59 7.59
N THR A 49 -1.59 19.45 7.37
CA THR A 49 -2.92 19.04 6.90
C THR A 49 -2.85 18.31 5.54
N LEU A 50 -2.01 18.81 4.63
CA LEU A 50 -1.82 18.21 3.31
C LEU A 50 -1.25 16.79 3.39
N TRP A 51 -0.25 16.56 4.25
CA TRP A 51 0.29 15.21 4.50
C TRP A 51 -0.78 14.28 5.07
N ARG A 52 -1.60 14.76 6.01
CA ARG A 52 -2.70 13.97 6.60
C ARG A 52 -3.74 13.57 5.56
N PHE A 53 -4.04 14.46 4.61
CA PHE A 53 -4.97 14.21 3.52
C PHE A 53 -4.39 13.20 2.51
N LEU A 54 -3.18 13.45 2.01
CA LEU A 54 -2.48 12.53 1.10
C LEU A 54 -2.29 11.14 1.72
N SER A 55 -1.93 11.07 3.00
CA SER A 55 -1.80 9.81 3.74
C SER A 55 -3.14 9.08 3.87
N SER A 56 -4.26 9.80 4.05
CA SER A 56 -5.59 9.16 4.02
C SER A 56 -5.93 8.60 2.65
N ILE A 57 -5.66 9.34 1.58
CA ILE A 57 -5.91 8.89 0.22
C ILE A 57 -5.05 7.68 -0.10
N ALA A 58 -3.75 7.72 0.23
CA ALA A 58 -2.85 6.60 -0.01
C ALA A 58 -3.28 5.33 0.74
N VAL A 59 -3.72 5.46 1.99
CA VAL A 59 -4.20 4.31 2.77
C VAL A 59 -5.53 3.77 2.24
N ILE A 60 -6.55 4.61 2.11
CA ILE A 60 -7.90 4.16 1.74
C ILE A 60 -7.97 3.79 0.25
N GLY A 61 -7.44 4.66 -0.61
CA GLY A 61 -7.39 4.43 -2.05
C GLY A 61 -6.49 3.25 -2.40
N GLY A 62 -5.31 3.15 -1.78
CA GLY A 62 -4.44 1.99 -1.93
C GLY A 62 -5.09 0.70 -1.43
N PHE A 63 -5.81 0.74 -0.31
CA PHE A 63 -6.54 -0.41 0.23
C PHE A 63 -7.67 -0.87 -0.70
N LEU A 64 -8.46 0.06 -1.25
CA LEU A 64 -9.52 -0.26 -2.20
C LEU A 64 -8.95 -0.86 -3.49
N LEU A 65 -7.88 -0.27 -4.02
CA LEU A 65 -7.18 -0.80 -5.19
C LEU A 65 -6.63 -2.21 -4.90
N MET A 66 -5.99 -2.39 -3.75
CA MET A 66 -5.46 -3.68 -3.31
C MET A 66 -6.55 -4.76 -3.25
N LEU A 67 -7.70 -4.47 -2.64
CA LEU A 67 -8.82 -5.41 -2.57
C LEU A 67 -9.40 -5.71 -3.96
N PHE A 68 -9.55 -4.68 -4.79
CA PHE A 68 -10.04 -4.85 -6.16
C PHE A 68 -9.11 -5.76 -6.97
N LEU A 69 -7.79 -5.54 -6.91
CA LEU A 69 -6.81 -6.38 -7.58
C LEU A 69 -6.79 -7.80 -7.02
N ALA A 70 -6.77 -7.97 -5.69
CA ALA A 70 -6.78 -9.28 -5.06
C ALA A 70 -8.02 -10.08 -5.46
N TRP A 71 -9.20 -9.45 -5.44
CA TRP A 71 -10.45 -10.06 -5.88
C TRP A 71 -10.42 -10.45 -7.36
N THR A 72 -9.93 -9.54 -8.22
CA THR A 72 -9.88 -9.75 -9.67
C THR A 72 -8.95 -10.89 -10.03
N PHE A 73 -7.73 -10.91 -9.49
CA PHE A 73 -6.77 -11.98 -9.77
C PHE A 73 -7.20 -13.32 -9.17
N HIS A 74 -7.84 -13.31 -8.00
CA HIS A 74 -8.43 -14.53 -7.43
C HIS A 74 -9.55 -15.10 -8.31
N GLY A 75 -10.39 -14.24 -8.90
CA GLY A 75 -11.45 -14.67 -9.83
C GLY A 75 -10.89 -15.22 -11.15
N LEU A 76 -9.81 -14.63 -11.65
CA LEU A 76 -9.17 -15.00 -12.92
C LEU A 76 -8.29 -16.25 -12.84
N GLU A 77 -7.89 -16.69 -11.64
CA GLU A 77 -7.07 -17.90 -11.46
C GLU A 77 -7.70 -19.18 -11.97
N ASN A 78 -9.03 -19.22 -12.03
CA ASN A 78 -9.76 -20.39 -12.53
C ASN A 78 -10.04 -20.30 -14.04
N ALA A 79 -9.60 -19.23 -14.70
CA ALA A 79 -9.73 -19.08 -16.15
C ALA A 79 -8.48 -19.62 -16.83
N ASP A 80 -8.59 -20.80 -17.44
CA ASP A 80 -7.50 -21.42 -18.20
C ASP A 80 -7.00 -20.49 -19.32
N GLY A 81 -5.69 -20.27 -19.36
CA GLY A 81 -5.01 -19.56 -20.46
C GLY A 81 -4.68 -18.08 -20.22
N LEU A 82 -4.97 -17.51 -19.04
CA LEU A 82 -4.54 -16.15 -18.69
C LEU A 82 -3.19 -16.15 -17.96
N GLU A 83 -2.16 -15.57 -18.59
CA GLU A 83 -0.90 -15.27 -17.93
C GLU A 83 -1.07 -14.03 -17.01
N LEU A 84 -1.13 -14.27 -15.70
CA LEU A 84 -1.31 -13.24 -14.66
C LEU A 84 0.01 -12.48 -14.35
N HIS A 85 0.73 -12.02 -15.37
CA HIS A 85 1.99 -11.28 -15.17
C HIS A 85 1.77 -9.99 -14.35
N GLU A 86 0.62 -9.34 -14.54
CA GLU A 86 0.24 -8.13 -13.80
C GLU A 86 -0.03 -8.37 -12.32
N ALA A 87 -0.34 -9.61 -11.91
CA ALA A 87 -0.61 -9.93 -10.52
C ALA A 87 0.61 -9.74 -9.60
N LYS A 88 1.81 -9.68 -10.17
CA LYS A 88 3.03 -9.28 -9.45
C LYS A 88 2.91 -7.88 -8.85
N ASN A 89 2.21 -6.96 -9.52
CA ASN A 89 2.02 -5.59 -9.02
C ASN A 89 1.13 -5.50 -7.76
N LEU A 90 0.46 -6.60 -7.38
CA LEU A 90 -0.32 -6.66 -6.13
C LEU A 90 0.58 -6.52 -4.88
N LEU A 91 1.77 -7.10 -4.92
CA LEU A 91 2.71 -7.11 -3.80
C LEU A 91 3.21 -5.70 -3.43
N PRO A 92 3.75 -4.88 -4.35
CA PRO A 92 4.18 -3.53 -4.01
C PRO A 92 3.02 -2.64 -3.53
N VAL A 93 1.82 -2.82 -4.07
CA VAL A 93 0.61 -2.12 -3.58
C VAL A 93 0.29 -2.51 -2.13
N ALA A 94 0.27 -3.81 -1.82
CA ALA A 94 0.00 -4.31 -0.47
C ALA A 94 1.05 -3.80 0.55
N ILE A 95 2.33 -3.79 0.17
CA ILE A 95 3.41 -3.26 1.01
C ILE A 95 3.25 -1.74 1.22
N GLY A 96 2.92 -0.98 0.17
CA GLY A 96 2.66 0.46 0.28
C GLY A 96 1.51 0.78 1.26
N VAL A 97 0.42 0.02 1.19
CA VAL A 97 -0.71 0.15 2.12
C VAL A 97 -0.30 -0.21 3.55
N ALA A 98 0.44 -1.30 3.74
CA ALA A 98 0.94 -1.74 5.05
C ALA A 98 1.87 -0.69 5.70
N LEU A 99 2.81 -0.13 4.94
CA LEU A 99 3.75 0.88 5.41
C LEU A 99 3.03 2.18 5.76
N THR A 100 2.11 2.63 4.91
CA THR A 100 1.38 3.87 5.20
C THR A 100 0.43 3.69 6.39
N GLY A 101 -0.29 2.56 6.46
CA GLY A 101 -1.16 2.22 7.58
C GLY A 101 -0.42 2.14 8.91
N SER A 102 0.72 1.45 8.95
CA SER A 102 1.57 1.35 10.13
C SER A 102 2.17 2.70 10.54
N THR A 103 2.65 3.51 9.58
CA THR A 103 3.17 4.85 9.84
C THR A 103 2.10 5.75 10.47
N ARG A 104 0.85 5.69 9.99
CA ARG A 104 -0.27 6.42 10.60
C ARG A 104 -0.59 5.93 12.01
N LEU A 105 -0.61 4.62 12.24
CA LEU A 105 -0.86 4.06 13.58
C LEU A 105 0.18 4.51 14.61
N ILE A 106 1.45 4.64 14.19
CA ILE A 106 2.54 5.07 15.08
C ILE A 106 2.48 6.56 15.40
N LEU A 107 2.13 7.40 14.42
CA LEU A 107 2.18 8.85 14.55
C LEU A 107 0.91 9.44 15.19
N ASP A 108 -0.19 8.71 15.22
CA ASP A 108 -1.49 9.20 15.71
C ASP A 108 -1.59 9.16 17.25
N LYS A 109 -0.93 10.12 17.90
CA LYS A 109 -0.88 10.23 19.37
C LYS A 109 -2.03 11.05 19.99
N LYS A 110 -2.88 11.69 19.18
CA LYS A 110 -3.90 12.64 19.67
C LYS A 110 -5.09 11.91 20.29
N SER A 111 -5.50 12.29 21.50
CA SER A 111 -6.72 11.77 22.14
C SER A 111 -7.96 12.47 21.56
N SER A 112 -8.84 11.70 20.94
CA SER A 112 -10.15 12.14 20.45
C SER A 112 -11.14 10.97 20.56
N ILE A 113 -12.43 11.25 20.66
CA ILE A 113 -13.50 10.24 20.69
C ILE A 113 -13.45 9.36 19.43
N PHE A 114 -13.03 9.93 18.29
CA PHE A 114 -12.87 9.20 17.02
C PHE A 114 -11.58 8.36 16.93
N LYS A 115 -10.78 8.28 18.01
CA LYS A 115 -9.54 7.50 18.00
C LYS A 115 -9.80 6.01 17.83
N TYR A 116 -10.77 5.46 18.54
CA TYR A 116 -11.09 4.03 18.48
C TYR A 116 -11.58 3.54 17.11
N PRO A 117 -12.59 4.17 16.48
CA PRO A 117 -13.03 3.72 15.15
C PRO A 117 -11.93 3.89 14.09
N LYS A 118 -11.14 4.97 14.16
CA LYS A 118 -10.00 5.18 13.26
C LYS A 118 -8.92 4.11 13.43
N LEU A 119 -8.59 3.76 14.68
CA LEU A 119 -7.62 2.72 14.97
C LEU A 119 -8.10 1.34 14.50
N LEU A 120 -9.39 1.04 14.68
CA LEU A 120 -10.01 -0.19 14.18
C LEU A 120 -9.92 -0.26 12.66
N ILE A 121 -10.28 0.81 11.94
CA ILE A 121 -10.16 0.85 10.48
C ILE A 121 -8.70 0.63 10.03
N LEU A 122 -7.75 1.34 10.63
CA LEU A 122 -6.33 1.23 10.25
C LEU A 122 -5.74 -0.15 10.57
N THR A 123 -6.14 -0.78 11.67
CA THR A 123 -5.69 -2.13 12.03
C THR A 123 -6.28 -3.18 11.11
N THR A 124 -7.56 -3.08 10.76
CA THR A 124 -8.17 -3.97 9.74
C THR A 124 -7.47 -3.84 8.40
N ILE A 125 -7.19 -2.61 7.94
CA ILE A 125 -6.45 -2.37 6.69
C ILE A 125 -5.05 -3.01 6.75
N LEU A 126 -4.34 -2.86 7.87
CA LEU A 126 -3.01 -3.43 8.05
C LEU A 126 -3.03 -4.97 8.05
N ILE A 127 -4.00 -5.58 8.73
CA ILE A 127 -4.15 -7.05 8.75
C ILE A 127 -4.46 -7.55 7.35
N SER A 128 -5.43 -6.93 6.67
CA SER A 128 -5.79 -7.29 5.30
C SER A 128 -4.62 -7.12 4.33
N SER A 129 -3.81 -6.07 4.46
CA SER A 129 -2.66 -5.88 3.58
C SER A 129 -1.55 -6.91 3.80
N ILE A 130 -1.35 -7.38 5.04
CA ILE A 130 -0.44 -8.49 5.32
C ILE A 130 -0.96 -9.79 4.67
N ILE A 131 -2.26 -10.08 4.81
CA ILE A 131 -2.88 -11.27 4.20
C ILE A 131 -2.71 -11.23 2.67
N VAL A 132 -3.01 -10.09 2.04
CA VAL A 132 -2.86 -9.92 0.59
C VAL A 132 -1.39 -9.98 0.16
N ALA A 133 -0.46 -9.44 0.95
CA ALA A 133 0.96 -9.56 0.66
C ALA A 133 1.42 -11.03 0.65
N VAL A 134 1.02 -11.83 1.65
CA VAL A 134 1.30 -13.27 1.70
C VAL A 134 0.63 -14.00 0.53
N TYR A 135 -0.62 -13.67 0.20
CA TYR A 135 -1.30 -14.23 -0.96
C TYR A 135 -0.57 -13.93 -2.26
N SER A 136 -0.03 -12.71 -2.42
CA SER A 136 0.62 -12.26 -3.65
C SER A 136 1.97 -12.93 -3.94
N THR A 137 2.62 -13.55 -2.94
CA THR A 137 3.93 -14.20 -3.16
C THR A 137 3.82 -15.37 -4.13
N LYS A 138 2.65 -15.98 -4.29
CA LYS A 138 2.43 -17.06 -5.25
C LYS A 138 2.63 -16.66 -6.71
N TYR A 139 2.49 -15.38 -7.04
CA TYR A 139 2.71 -14.89 -8.40
C TYR A 139 4.20 -14.66 -8.72
N TYR A 140 5.09 -14.88 -7.75
CA TYR A 140 6.54 -14.76 -7.87
C TYR A 140 7.28 -16.10 -7.81
N LEU A 141 6.57 -17.18 -7.46
CA LEU A 141 7.07 -18.56 -7.48
C LEU A 141 6.78 -19.18 -8.85
#